data_AF-A0A660PNN3-F1
#
_entry.id   AF-A0A660PNN3-F1
#
_cell.length_a   1.000
_cell.length_b   1.000
_cell.length_c   1.000
_cell.angle_alpha   90.00
_cell.angle_beta   90.00
_cell.angle_gamma   90.00
#
_symmetry.space_group_name_H-M   'P 1'
#
loop_
_entity.id
_entity.type
_entity.pdbx_description
1 polymer ?
#
loop_
_entity_poly.entity_id
_entity_poly.type
_entity_poly.pdbx_seq_one_letter_code
_entity_poly.pdbx_strand_id
1 'polypeptide(L)'
;MNIREHLATKGLKRMIEGNYGLPVVLITPDGTTISTDEDGNTLKGQVLYDHDSLDPETGDLMSTKEIRVTLRKTALSQIPVAGETWKVSIPDDPSDTDTLTTYLMNPDESPVDGQSAGFITLKPKNVDQS
;
A
#
# COMPACT_ATOMS: atom_id res chain seq x y z
N MET A 1 17.12 -11.21 -26.68
CA MET A 1 16.55 -10.99 -25.34
C MET A 1 16.18 -9.51 -25.23
N ASN A 2 14.90 -9.18 -25.12
CA ASN A 2 14.42 -7.79 -25.22
C ASN A 2 14.54 -7.06 -23.88
N ILE A 3 15.07 -5.83 -23.91
CA ILE A 3 15.25 -4.96 -22.74
C ILE A 3 13.92 -4.66 -22.03
N ARG A 4 12.80 -4.72 -22.76
CA ARG A 4 11.43 -4.54 -22.24
C ARG A 4 11.02 -5.63 -21.24
N GLU A 5 11.43 -6.87 -21.44
CA GLU A 5 11.11 -7.97 -20.52
C GLU A 5 11.98 -7.91 -19.26
N HIS A 6 13.24 -7.48 -19.39
CA HIS A 6 14.16 -7.40 -18.24
C HIS A 6 13.76 -6.32 -17.22
N LEU A 7 13.19 -5.21 -17.70
CA LEU A 7 12.73 -4.10 -16.84
C LEU A 7 11.39 -4.41 -16.16
N ALA A 8 10.48 -5.12 -16.83
CA ALA A 8 9.15 -5.41 -16.30
C ALA A 8 9.18 -6.36 -15.08
N THR A 9 10.09 -7.32 -15.02
CA THR A 9 10.10 -8.31 -13.91
C THR A 9 11.11 -8.00 -12.81
N LYS A 10 12.31 -7.52 -13.15
CA LYS A 10 13.40 -7.26 -12.19
C LYS A 10 13.53 -5.78 -11.78
N GLY A 11 13.23 -4.85 -12.69
CA GLY A 11 13.30 -3.41 -12.39
C GLY A 11 12.22 -2.98 -11.39
N LEU A 12 11.01 -3.51 -11.53
CA LEU A 12 9.89 -3.23 -10.64
C LEU A 12 10.09 -3.77 -9.21
N LYS A 13 10.75 -4.92 -9.05
CA LYS A 13 11.11 -5.48 -7.73
C LYS A 13 12.02 -4.50 -6.95
N ARG A 14 12.91 -3.76 -7.64
CA ARG A 14 13.85 -2.81 -7.02
C ARG A 14 13.25 -1.47 -6.58
N MET A 15 12.10 -1.03 -7.12
CA MET A 15 11.56 0.30 -6.81
C MET A 15 10.76 0.33 -5.51
N ILE A 16 9.92 -0.69 -5.25
CA ILE A 16 9.07 -0.74 -4.05
C ILE A 16 9.76 -1.50 -2.91
N GLU A 17 10.47 -2.60 -3.18
CA GLU A 17 11.11 -3.42 -2.15
C GLU A 17 12.57 -2.99 -1.86
N GLY A 18 13.05 -1.96 -2.58
CA GLY A 18 14.37 -1.35 -2.39
C GLY A 18 14.46 -0.46 -1.14
N ASN A 19 15.34 0.55 -1.16
CA ASN A 19 15.60 1.45 -0.01
C ASN A 19 14.39 2.32 0.42
N TYR A 20 13.29 2.29 -0.32
CA TYR A 20 12.09 3.12 -0.09
C TYR A 20 10.88 2.29 0.33
N GLY A 21 11.01 0.96 0.43
CA GLY A 21 9.96 0.08 0.89
C GLY A 21 9.85 0.08 2.40
N LEU A 22 8.69 0.49 2.90
CA LEU A 22 8.38 0.49 4.32
C LEU A 22 7.72 -0.84 4.72
N PRO A 23 7.92 -1.33 5.95
CA PRO A 23 7.26 -2.54 6.42
C PRO A 23 5.74 -2.34 6.41
N VAL A 24 5.03 -3.37 5.96
CA VAL A 24 3.56 -3.38 5.94
C VAL A 24 3.08 -4.68 6.54
N VAL A 25 2.04 -4.59 7.36
CA VAL A 25 1.32 -5.75 7.89
C VAL A 25 -0.12 -5.65 7.43
N LEU A 26 -0.63 -6.69 6.79
CA LEU A 26 -2.06 -6.81 6.49
C LEU A 26 -2.71 -7.74 7.49
N ILE A 27 -3.93 -7.40 7.90
CA ILE A 27 -4.77 -8.25 8.72
C ILE A 27 -6.03 -8.52 7.91
N THR A 28 -6.24 -9.79 7.59
CA THR A 28 -7.38 -10.28 6.83
C THR A 28 -8.68 -10.19 7.66
N PRO A 29 -9.87 -10.32 7.04
CA PRO A 29 -11.14 -10.26 7.76
C PRO A 29 -11.33 -11.39 8.80
N ASP A 30 -10.71 -12.55 8.58
CA ASP A 30 -10.67 -13.68 9.52
C ASP A 30 -9.63 -13.48 10.65
N GLY A 31 -8.89 -12.39 10.63
CA GLY A 31 -7.89 -12.05 11.65
C GLY A 31 -6.50 -12.65 11.40
N THR A 32 -6.28 -13.24 10.23
CA THR A 32 -4.96 -13.75 9.82
C THR A 32 -4.03 -12.58 9.50
N THR A 33 -2.80 -12.64 10.04
CA THR A 33 -1.79 -11.61 9.84
C THR A 33 -0.84 -12.00 8.71
N ILE A 34 -0.66 -11.10 7.75
CA ILE A 34 0.28 -11.22 6.63
C ILE A 34 1.35 -10.14 6.83
N SER A 35 2.53 -10.54 7.31
CA SER A 35 3.67 -9.65 7.54
C SER A 35 4.92 -10.04 6.75
N THR A 36 4.84 -11.11 5.97
CA THR A 36 5.94 -11.63 5.14
C THR A 36 5.51 -11.81 3.69
N ASP A 37 6.46 -11.64 2.78
CA ASP A 37 6.29 -11.99 1.36
C ASP A 37 6.35 -13.52 1.14
N GLU A 38 6.09 -13.98 -0.10
CA GLU A 38 6.17 -15.40 -0.47
C GLU A 38 7.59 -15.98 -0.33
N ASP A 39 8.63 -15.14 -0.35
CA ASP A 39 10.03 -15.52 -0.17
C ASP A 39 10.42 -15.60 1.34
N GLY A 40 9.50 -15.28 2.26
CA GLY A 40 9.71 -15.27 3.71
C GLY A 40 10.39 -14.03 4.27
N ASN A 41 10.56 -12.97 3.48
CA ASN A 41 11.09 -11.69 3.93
C ASN A 41 9.96 -10.81 4.49
N THR A 42 10.31 -9.77 5.24
CA THR A 42 9.34 -8.75 5.67
C THR A 42 8.57 -8.19 4.47
N LEU A 43 7.24 -8.19 4.56
CA LEU A 43 6.40 -7.58 3.54
C LEU A 43 6.67 -6.07 3.50
N LYS A 44 7.02 -5.58 2.31
CA LYS A 44 7.31 -4.16 2.08
C LYS A 44 6.36 -3.56 1.07
N GLY A 45 6.01 -2.29 1.29
CA GLY A 45 5.16 -1.51 0.41
C GLY A 45 5.66 -0.08 0.27
N GLN A 46 5.18 0.58 -0.77
CA GLN A 46 5.34 2.01 -0.91
C GLN A 46 4.19 2.68 -0.15
N VAL A 47 4.52 3.46 0.87
CA VAL A 47 3.56 4.24 1.64
C VAL A 47 3.71 5.71 1.27
N LEU A 48 2.60 6.35 0.89
CA LEU A 48 2.51 7.79 0.68
C LEU A 48 1.55 8.35 1.73
N TYR A 49 2.00 9.32 2.52
CA TYR A 49 1.25 9.92 3.62
C TYR A 49 0.45 11.15 3.20
N ASP A 50 0.95 11.88 2.19
CA ASP A 50 0.40 13.14 1.74
C ASP A 50 0.17 13.12 0.23
N HIS A 51 -0.93 13.74 -0.20
CA HIS A 51 -1.14 14.12 -1.58
C HIS A 51 -1.60 15.56 -1.65
N ASP A 52 -0.81 16.39 -2.33
CA ASP A 52 -1.24 17.74 -2.69
C ASP A 52 -2.17 17.64 -3.91
N SER A 53 -3.42 18.04 -3.70
CA SER A 53 -4.41 18.18 -4.76
C SER A 53 -4.69 19.65 -5.01
N LEU A 54 -4.81 20.04 -6.27
CA LEU A 54 -5.28 21.37 -6.64
C LEU A 54 -6.80 21.43 -6.46
N ASP A 55 -7.28 22.43 -5.72
CA ASP A 55 -8.69 22.78 -5.68
C ASP A 55 -9.11 23.23 -7.10
N PRO A 56 -10.08 22.56 -7.74
CA PRO A 56 -10.49 22.88 -9.11
C PRO A 56 -11.28 24.20 -9.21
N GLU A 57 -11.81 24.71 -8.10
CA GLU A 57 -12.57 25.97 -8.03
C GLU A 57 -11.68 27.16 -7.69
N THR A 58 -10.73 27.02 -6.76
CA THR A 58 -9.87 28.13 -6.31
C THR A 58 -8.46 28.11 -6.91
N GLY A 59 -7.98 26.95 -7.36
CA GLY A 59 -6.61 26.76 -7.82
C GLY A 59 -5.57 26.72 -6.68
N ASP A 60 -6.01 26.63 -5.43
CA ASP A 60 -5.12 26.49 -4.28
C ASP A 60 -4.63 25.05 -4.10
N LEU A 61 -3.44 24.89 -3.54
CA LEU A 61 -2.92 23.58 -3.11
C LEU A 61 -3.62 23.17 -1.81
N MET A 62 -4.46 22.14 -1.90
CA MET A 62 -5.04 21.46 -0.76
C MET A 62 -4.19 20.24 -0.44
N SER A 63 -3.45 20.28 0.67
CA SER A 63 -2.80 19.08 1.21
C SER A 63 -3.87 18.20 1.86
N THR A 64 -4.20 17.09 1.20
CA THR A 64 -5.09 16.07 1.76
C THR A 64 -4.24 14.96 2.36
N LYS A 65 -4.46 14.66 3.65
CA LYS A 65 -3.84 13.53 4.34
C LYS A 65 -4.54 12.23 3.94
N GLU A 66 -4.31 11.78 2.70
CA GLU A 66 -4.76 10.48 2.21
C GLU A 66 -3.59 9.52 2.17
N ILE A 67 -3.65 8.49 3.00
CA ILE A 67 -2.63 7.45 3.03
C ILE A 67 -2.86 6.48 1.88
N ARG A 68 -1.82 6.23 1.09
CA ARG A 68 -1.83 5.23 0.02
C ARG A 68 -0.74 4.20 0.26
N VAL A 69 -1.11 2.94 0.26
CA VAL A 69 -0.17 1.82 0.42
C VAL A 69 -0.19 1.00 -0.85
N THR A 70 0.93 0.96 -1.57
CA THR A 70 1.07 0.17 -2.80
C THR A 70 1.91 -1.07 -2.56
N LEU A 71 1.34 -2.23 -2.86
CA LEU A 71 1.94 -3.55 -2.64
C LEU A 71 2.01 -4.33 -3.95
N ARG A 72 2.97 -5.24 -4.05
CA ARG A 72 3.09 -6.18 -5.17
C ARG A 72 2.13 -7.34 -4.95
N LYS A 73 1.30 -7.67 -5.96
CA LYS A 73 0.35 -8.79 -5.88
C LYS A 73 1.04 -10.12 -5.58
N THR A 74 2.19 -10.36 -6.21
CA THR A 74 2.98 -11.58 -6.02
C THR A 74 3.71 -11.64 -4.67
N ALA A 75 3.66 -10.60 -3.85
CA ALA A 75 4.21 -10.66 -2.50
C ALA A 75 3.13 -11.06 -1.47
N LEU A 76 1.87 -11.21 -1.90
CA LEU A 76 0.75 -11.46 -1.01
C LEU A 76 0.26 -12.89 -1.18
N SER A 77 0.12 -13.58 -0.05
CA SER A 77 -0.57 -14.88 0.01
C SER A 77 -2.07 -14.76 -0.27
N GLN A 78 -2.65 -13.59 -0.05
CA GLN A 78 -4.05 -13.28 -0.29
C GLN A 78 -4.22 -11.82 -0.72
N ILE A 79 -5.08 -11.58 -1.70
CA ILE A 79 -5.38 -10.24 -2.22
C ILE A 79 -6.68 -9.75 -1.57
N PRO A 80 -6.72 -8.51 -1.02
CA PRO A 80 -7.97 -7.93 -0.54
C PRO A 80 -9.01 -7.80 -1.66
N VAL A 81 -10.28 -8.09 -1.36
CA VAL A 81 -11.40 -7.94 -2.31
C VAL A 81 -12.44 -6.97 -1.78
N ALA A 82 -13.25 -6.42 -2.68
CA ALA A 82 -14.36 -5.55 -2.31
C ALA A 82 -15.37 -6.27 -1.41
N GLY A 83 -15.92 -5.56 -0.43
CA GLY A 83 -16.85 -6.09 0.56
C GLY A 83 -16.18 -6.73 1.78
N GLU A 84 -14.85 -6.79 1.83
CA GLU A 84 -14.10 -7.30 2.98
C GLU A 84 -13.47 -6.18 3.81
N THR A 85 -13.60 -6.28 5.14
CA THR A 85 -12.96 -5.34 6.05
C THR A 85 -11.55 -5.81 6.40
N TRP A 86 -10.57 -5.24 5.72
CA TRP A 86 -9.16 -5.47 6.01
C TRP A 86 -8.61 -4.39 6.94
N LYS A 87 -7.53 -4.72 7.66
CA LYS A 87 -6.72 -3.71 8.35
C LYS A 87 -5.31 -3.72 7.78
N VAL A 88 -4.66 -2.58 7.80
CA VAL A 88 -3.27 -2.42 7.37
C VAL A 88 -2.51 -1.66 8.43
N SER A 89 -1.38 -2.20 8.87
CA SER A 89 -0.46 -1.55 9.78
C SER A 89 0.80 -1.13 9.05
N ILE A 90 1.15 0.15 9.17
CA ILE A 90 2.28 0.81 8.52
C ILE A 90 2.94 1.78 9.50
N PRO A 91 4.20 2.16 9.30
CA PRO A 91 4.80 3.26 10.06
C PRO A 91 4.01 4.54 9.87
N ASP A 92 3.86 5.37 10.91
CA ASP A 92 3.33 6.74 10.76
C ASP A 92 4.41 7.73 10.29
N ASP A 93 5.66 7.44 10.62
CA ASP A 93 6.82 8.21 10.18
C ASP A 93 7.73 7.27 9.37
N PRO A 94 8.08 7.61 8.12
CA PRO A 94 9.03 6.82 7.32
C PRO A 94 10.43 6.71 7.97
N SER A 95 10.74 7.55 8.96
CA SER A 95 11.99 7.54 9.73
C SER A 95 11.95 6.61 10.95
N ASP A 96 10.76 6.22 11.42
CA ASP A 96 10.54 5.27 12.52
C ASP A 96 9.77 4.05 12.01
N THR A 97 10.50 3.08 11.45
CA THR A 97 9.90 1.88 10.86
C THR A 97 9.48 0.81 11.89
N ASP A 98 9.81 1.00 13.16
CA ASP A 98 9.53 0.02 14.22
C ASP A 98 8.13 0.21 14.83
N THR A 99 7.60 1.43 14.79
CA THR A 99 6.28 1.77 15.31
C THR A 99 5.23 1.70 14.21
N LEU A 100 4.38 0.67 14.21
CA LEU A 100 3.29 0.52 13.24
C LEU A 100 1.95 1.01 13.80
N THR A 101 1.26 1.84 13.02
CA THR A 101 -0.11 2.30 13.28
C THR A 101 -1.08 1.54 12.39
N THR A 102 -2.21 1.11 12.98
CA THR A 102 -3.20 0.30 12.28
C THR A 102 -4.33 1.15 11.74
N TYR A 103 -4.62 0.95 10.46
CA TYR A 103 -5.65 1.64 9.71
C TYR A 103 -6.70 0.66 9.21
N LEU A 104 -7.93 1.14 9.05
CA LEU A 104 -9.03 0.34 8.51
C LEU A 104 -9.15 0.57 7.01
N MET A 105 -9.28 -0.51 6.24
CA MET A 105 -9.66 -0.39 4.84
C MET A 105 -11.18 -0.21 4.73
N ASN A 106 -11.59 0.67 3.83
CA ASN A 106 -12.99 0.84 3.50
C ASN A 106 -13.47 -0.36 2.66
N PRO A 107 -14.42 -1.19 3.14
CA PRO A 107 -14.88 -2.38 2.40
C PRO A 107 -15.60 -2.03 1.10
N ASP A 108 -16.15 -0.81 0.99
CA ASP A 108 -16.83 -0.33 -0.22
C ASP A 108 -15.86 0.18 -1.30
N GLU A 109 -14.59 0.38 -0.94
CA GLU A 109 -13.54 0.76 -1.89
C GLU A 109 -12.71 -0.47 -2.24
N SER A 110 -12.96 -1.04 -3.42
CA SER A 110 -12.06 -2.03 -3.99
C SER A 110 -10.63 -1.49 -3.97
N PRO A 111 -9.62 -2.32 -3.59
CA PRO A 111 -8.24 -1.98 -3.87
C PRO A 111 -8.16 -1.57 -5.32
N VAL A 112 -7.64 -0.37 -5.58
CA VAL A 112 -7.52 0.09 -6.96
C VAL A 112 -6.54 -0.87 -7.59
N ASP A 113 -7.01 -1.65 -8.58
CA ASP A 113 -6.15 -2.33 -9.52
C ASP A 113 -5.27 -1.24 -10.11
N GLY A 114 -4.05 -1.13 -9.60
CA GLY A 114 -3.10 -0.17 -10.13
C GLY A 114 -3.06 -0.43 -11.63
N GLN A 115 -3.05 0.63 -12.45
CA GLN A 115 -3.05 0.54 -13.92
C GLN A 115 -1.91 -0.33 -14.51
N SER A 116 -1.04 -0.91 -13.67
CA SER A 116 -0.03 -1.91 -13.95
C SER A 116 -0.38 -3.25 -13.29
N ALA A 117 -0.52 -4.31 -14.10
CA ALA A 117 -1.03 -5.65 -13.76
C ALA A 117 -0.39 -6.41 -12.56
N GLY A 118 0.62 -5.85 -11.88
CA GLY A 118 1.36 -6.51 -10.80
C GLY A 118 1.23 -5.87 -9.42
N PHE A 119 0.45 -4.80 -9.25
CA PHE A 119 0.35 -4.05 -7.99
C PHE A 119 -1.09 -3.83 -7.56
N ILE A 120 -1.29 -3.66 -6.26
CA ILE A 120 -2.53 -3.17 -5.66
C ILE A 120 -2.23 -1.91 -4.87
N THR A 121 -3.16 -0.96 -4.89
CA THR A 121 -3.10 0.23 -4.04
C THR A 121 -4.26 0.20 -3.05
N LEU A 122 -3.91 0.24 -1.78
CA LEU A 122 -4.83 0.31 -0.65
C LEU A 122 -4.98 1.78 -0.22
N LYS A 123 -6.19 2.16 0.18
CA LYS A 123 -6.51 3.48 0.74
C LYS A 123 -7.01 3.34 2.18
N PRO A 124 -6.12 3.07 3.13
CA PRO A 124 -6.48 3.03 4.54
C PRO A 124 -7.07 4.35 5.02
N LYS A 125 -8.07 4.27 5.90
CA LYS A 125 -8.61 5.40 6.65
C LYS A 125 -8.27 5.26 8.12
N ASN A 126 -8.02 6.41 8.75
CA ASN A 126 -7.79 6.47 10.18
C ASN A 126 -9.10 6.12 10.90
N VAL A 127 -9.02 5.30 11.94
CA VAL A 127 -10.19 4.80 12.67
C VAL A 127 -10.80 5.90 13.56
N ASP A 128 -10.08 7.01 13.76
CA ASP A 128 -10.42 8.11 14.68
C ASP A 128 -11.21 9.28 14.07
N GLN A 129 -11.80 9.14 12.88
CA GLN A 129 -12.74 10.15 12.35
C GLN A 129 -14.12 9.54 12.10
N SER A 130 -14.90 9.41 13.17
CA SER A 130 -16.37 9.29 13.18
C SER A 130 -16.97 10.46 13.95
#